data_AF-A0A6M3WWX3-F1
#
_entry.id   AF-A0A6M3WWX3-F1
#
_cell.length_a   1.000
_cell.length_b   1.000
_cell.length_c   1.000
_cell.angle_alpha   90.00
_cell.angle_beta   90.00
_cell.angle_gamma   90.00
#
_symmetry.space_group_name_H-M   'P 1'
#
loop_
_entity.id
_entity.type
_entity.pdbx_description
1 polymer ?
#
loop_
_entity_poly.entity_id
_entity_poly.type
_entity_poly.pdbx_seq_one_letter_code
_entity_poly.pdbx_strand_id
1 'polypeptide(L)'
;MLISFFNMYNRPISPHLTIYNAQIFSIFSIWHRISGIFLSIFLYLSLISYKLFITLLSINFFFKLIIMITLLLLFYHSLNGLRSYFIQIV
;
A
#
# COMPACT_ATOMS: atom_id res chain seq x y z
N MET A 1 -16.14 -30.30 -2.78
CA MET A 1 -16.11 -31.03 -1.49
C MET A 1 -15.46 -30.25 -0.33
N LEU A 2 -14.65 -29.21 -0.56
CA LEU A 2 -14.03 -28.41 0.52
C LEU A 2 -14.82 -27.16 0.96
N ILE A 3 -15.72 -26.63 0.13
CA ILE A 3 -16.53 -25.44 0.47
C ILE A 3 -17.70 -25.80 1.42
N SER A 4 -18.14 -27.05 1.44
CA SER A 4 -19.30 -27.51 2.22
C SER A 4 -19.04 -27.65 3.72
N PHE A 5 -17.77 -27.69 4.18
CA PHE A 5 -17.46 -27.78 5.61
C PHE A 5 -17.62 -26.45 6.35
N PHE A 6 -17.53 -25.30 5.66
CA PHE A 6 -17.65 -23.98 6.29
C PHE A 6 -19.10 -23.68 6.76
N ASN A 7 -20.09 -24.31 6.13
CA ASN A 7 -21.51 -24.04 6.36
C ASN A 7 -22.19 -25.00 7.37
N MET A 8 -21.47 -25.90 8.05
CA MET A 8 -22.12 -26.88 8.93
C MET A 8 -22.53 -26.34 10.32
N TYR A 9 -22.12 -25.12 10.67
CA TYR A 9 -22.63 -24.41 11.84
C TYR A 9 -22.76 -22.92 11.49
N ASN A 10 -24.00 -22.41 11.44
CA ASN A 10 -24.33 -20.98 11.32
C ASN A 10 -23.90 -20.19 12.58
N ARG A 11 -22.65 -20.33 13.01
CA ARG A 11 -22.09 -19.52 14.08
C ARG A 11 -21.73 -18.15 13.49
N PRO A 12 -22.29 -17.05 14.01
CA PRO A 12 -21.94 -15.73 13.51
C PRO A 12 -20.46 -15.46 13.78
N ILE A 13 -19.80 -14.82 12.81
CA ILE A 13 -18.44 -14.32 12.98
C ILE A 13 -18.51 -13.10 13.90
N SER A 14 -17.70 -13.08 14.97
CA SER A 14 -17.64 -11.93 15.86
C SER A 14 -17.21 -10.68 15.08
N PRO A 15 -17.80 -9.50 15.36
CA PRO A 15 -17.45 -8.29 14.64
C PRO A 15 -16.06 -7.84 15.08
N HIS A 16 -15.06 -7.96 14.21
CA HIS A 16 -13.66 -7.70 14.55
C HIS A 16 -13.27 -6.27 14.16
N LEU A 17 -13.19 -5.97 12.86
CA LEU A 17 -12.80 -4.63 12.38
C LEU A 17 -13.75 -3.52 12.83
N THR A 18 -15.02 -3.84 13.07
CA THR A 18 -16.05 -2.85 13.41
C THR A 18 -16.09 -2.48 14.89
N ILE A 19 -15.50 -3.29 15.78
CA ILE A 19 -15.49 -3.03 17.23
C ILE A 19 -14.12 -2.53 17.69
N TYR A 20 -13.03 -2.90 17.00
CA TYR A 20 -11.70 -2.43 17.36
C TYR A 20 -11.47 -0.97 16.96
N ASN A 21 -11.03 -0.16 17.93
CA ASN A 21 -10.54 1.19 17.65
C ASN A 21 -9.24 1.14 16.83
N ALA A 22 -9.16 1.99 15.81
CA ALA A 22 -7.99 2.05 14.94
C ALA A 22 -6.77 2.62 15.71
N GLN A 23 -5.81 1.75 16.01
CA GLN A 23 -4.55 2.13 16.64
C GLN A 23 -3.61 2.81 15.63
N ILE A 24 -2.85 3.81 16.07
CA ILE A 24 -1.91 4.55 15.19
C ILE A 24 -0.90 3.60 14.52
N PHE A 25 -0.39 2.60 15.25
CA PHE A 25 0.54 1.61 14.70
C PHE A 25 -0.10 0.68 13.66
N SER A 26 -1.38 0.31 13.82
CA SER A 26 -2.08 -0.52 12.83
C SER A 26 -2.39 0.29 11.57
N ILE A 27 -2.76 1.57 11.73
CA ILE A 27 -2.92 2.52 10.62
C ILE A 27 -1.61 2.64 9.84
N PHE A 28 -0.47 2.87 10.49
CA PHE A 28 0.84 2.93 9.82
C PHE A 28 1.20 1.64 9.09
N SER A 29 0.87 0.47 9.65
CA SER A 29 1.11 -0.80 8.97
C SER A 29 0.27 -0.96 7.70
N ILE A 30 -1.00 -0.55 7.73
CA ILE A 30 -1.89 -0.63 6.57
C ILE A 30 -1.39 0.32 5.47
N TRP A 31 -1.08 1.56 5.83
CA TRP A 31 -0.56 2.55 4.87
C TRP A 31 0.79 2.17 4.27
N HIS A 32 1.69 1.53 5.03
CA HIS A 32 2.95 1.01 4.49
C HIS A 32 2.73 -0.06 3.41
N ARG A 33 1.73 -0.94 3.59
CA ARG A 33 1.36 -1.94 2.56
C ARG A 33 0.78 -1.27 1.32
N ILE A 34 -0.14 -0.32 1.51
CA ILE A 34 -0.76 0.42 0.40
C ILE A 34 0.29 1.19 -0.40
N SER A 35 1.20 1.90 0.26
CA SER A 35 2.27 2.62 -0.42
C SER A 35 3.19 1.69 -1.19
N GLY A 36 3.56 0.53 -0.62
CA GLY A 36 4.39 -0.47 -1.29
C GLY A 36 3.76 -1.02 -2.57
N ILE A 37 2.46 -1.36 -2.52
CA ILE A 37 1.71 -1.82 -3.70
C ILE A 37 1.69 -0.72 -4.77
N PHE A 38 1.35 0.51 -4.39
CA PHE A 38 1.33 1.64 -5.32
C PHE A 38 2.70 1.88 -5.97
N LEU A 39 3.77 1.89 -5.18
CA LEU A 39 5.15 2.07 -5.65
C LEU A 39 5.56 0.96 -6.64
N SER A 40 5.23 -0.30 -6.33
CA SER A 40 5.55 -1.43 -7.22
C SER A 40 4.83 -1.33 -8.57
N ILE A 41 3.53 -1.00 -8.56
CA ILE A 41 2.72 -0.85 -9.78
C ILE A 41 3.21 0.33 -10.60
N PHE A 42 3.49 1.46 -9.94
CA PHE A 42 3.99 2.66 -10.60
C PHE A 42 5.33 2.39 -11.29
N LEU A 43 6.27 1.75 -10.59
CA LEU A 43 7.56 1.36 -11.16
C LEU A 43 7.38 0.42 -12.35
N TYR A 44 6.58 -0.63 -12.20
CA TYR A 44 6.32 -1.60 -13.27
C TYR A 44 5.75 -0.93 -14.53
N LEU A 45 4.72 -0.08 -14.39
CA LEU A 45 4.12 0.65 -15.49
C LEU A 45 5.11 1.64 -16.13
N SER A 46 5.89 2.35 -15.32
CA SER A 46 6.89 3.31 -15.81
C SER A 46 7.98 2.64 -16.65
N LEU A 47 8.38 1.41 -16.29
CA LEU A 47 9.39 0.66 -17.02
C LEU A 47 8.86 0.13 -18.36
N ILE A 48 7.64 -0.41 -18.37
CA ILE A 48 7.02 -0.93 -19.60
C ILE A 48 6.74 0.21 -20.61
N SER A 49 6.37 1.39 -20.11
CA SER A 49 5.96 2.52 -20.94
C SER A 49 6.94 3.70 -20.91
N TYR A 50 8.24 3.43 -20.73
CA TYR A 50 9.26 4.45 -20.45
C TYR A 50 9.24 5.67 -21.39
N LYS A 51 9.16 5.46 -22.71
CA LYS A 51 9.10 6.57 -23.68
C LYS A 51 7.87 7.45 -23.50
N LEU A 52 6.70 6.84 -23.32
CA LEU A 52 5.43 7.53 -23.09
C LEU A 52 5.42 8.23 -21.72
N PHE A 53 6.05 7.62 -20.72
CA PHE A 53 6.21 8.24 -19.41
C PHE A 53 7.03 9.53 -19.47
N ILE A 54 8.17 9.54 -20.20
CA ILE A 54 8.99 10.75 -20.37
C ILE A 54 8.23 11.85 -21.11
N THR A 55 7.52 11.51 -22.19
CA THR A 55 6.78 12.51 -22.96
C THR A 55 5.63 13.12 -22.16
N LEU A 56 4.91 12.31 -21.37
CA LEU A 56 3.86 12.81 -20.49
C LEU A 56 4.42 13.67 -19.36
N LEU A 57 5.59 13.32 -18.83
CA LEU A 57 6.28 14.10 -17.81
C LEU A 57 6.70 15.49 -18.31
N SER A 58 7.19 15.59 -19.55
CA SER A 58 7.64 16.88 -20.09
C SER A 58 6.46 17.83 -20.37
N ILE A 59 5.34 17.29 -20.88
CA ILE A 59 4.23 18.08 -21.40
C ILE A 59 3.15 18.37 -20.33
N ASN A 60 2.90 17.43 -19.41
CA ASN A 60 1.71 17.49 -18.56
C ASN A 60 2.05 17.79 -17.08
N PHE A 61 1.54 18.91 -16.57
CA PHE A 61 1.67 19.28 -15.16
C PHE A 61 1.08 18.23 -14.21
N PHE A 62 -0.01 17.56 -14.61
CA PHE A 62 -0.61 16.50 -13.81
C PHE A 62 0.35 15.34 -13.57
N PHE A 63 1.17 14.98 -14.56
CA PHE A 63 2.19 13.93 -14.40
C PHE A 63 3.31 14.36 -13.45
N LYS A 64 3.67 15.64 -13.42
CA LYS A 64 4.62 16.19 -12.44
C LYS A 64 4.07 16.08 -11.01
N LEU A 65 2.78 16.36 -10.81
CA LEU A 65 2.11 16.15 -9.52
C LEU A 65 2.11 14.68 -9.10
N ILE A 66 1.81 13.76 -10.03
CA ILE A 66 1.87 12.31 -9.76
C ILE A 66 3.27 11.94 -9.27
N ILE A 67 4.32 12.42 -9.94
CA ILE A 67 5.70 12.13 -9.54
C ILE A 67 6.03 12.71 -8.16
N MET A 68 5.60 13.94 -7.88
CA MET A 68 5.76 14.53 -6.54
C MET A 68 5.09 13.66 -5.46
N ILE A 69 3.88 13.16 -5.70
CA ILE A 69 3.18 12.24 -4.79
C ILE A 69 3.92 10.90 -4.68
N THR A 70 4.41 10.34 -5.78
CA THR A 70 5.17 9.08 -5.76
C THR A 70 6.46 9.21 -4.97
N LEU A 71 7.14 10.37 -5.04
CA LEU A 71 8.33 10.66 -4.24
C LEU A 71 7.99 10.76 -2.75
N LEU A 72 6.91 11.47 -2.39
CA LEU A 72 6.43 11.53 -1.00
C LEU A 72 6.09 10.14 -0.45
N LEU A 73 5.41 9.30 -1.25
CA LEU A 73 5.11 7.91 -0.90
C LEU A 73 6.37 7.06 -0.76
N LEU A 74 7.38 7.28 -1.60
CA LEU A 74 8.68 6.61 -1.50
C LEU A 74 9.36 6.94 -0.17
N PHE A 75 9.44 8.21 0.20
CA PHE A 75 9.99 8.64 1.48
C PHE A 75 9.21 8.08 2.67
N TYR A 76 7.88 8.14 2.61
CA TYR A 76 7.03 7.55 3.63
C TYR A 76 7.28 6.04 3.78
N HIS A 77 7.32 5.31 2.65
CA HIS A 77 7.49 3.87 2.64
C HIS A 77 8.87 3.45 3.17
N SER A 78 9.93 4.14 2.76
CA SER A 78 11.29 3.85 3.20
C SER A 78 11.49 4.14 4.70
N LEU A 79 11.03 5.30 5.17
CA LEU A 79 11.13 5.67 6.59
C LEU A 79 10.31 4.73 7.48
N ASN A 80 9.10 4.34 7.06
CA ASN A 80 8.31 3.35 7.82
C ASN A 80 8.89 1.94 7.76
N GLY A 81 9.57 1.58 6.66
CA GLY A 81 10.34 0.35 6.58
C GLY A 81 11.48 0.33 7.60
N LEU A 82 12.26 1.41 7.67
CA LEU A 82 13.33 1.59 8.66
C LEU A 82 12.80 1.57 10.10
N ARG A 83 11.67 2.25 10.38
CA ARG A 83 11.01 2.20 11.69
C ARG A 83 10.62 0.78 12.08
N SER A 84 10.06 0.02 11.14
CA SER A 84 9.62 -1.36 11.40
C SER A 84 10.81 -2.29 11.64
N TYR A 85 11.88 -2.12 10.87
CA TYR A 85 13.14 -2.84 11.08
C TYR A 85 13.77 -2.53 12.44
N PHE A 86 13.80 -1.25 12.84
CA PHE A 86 14.30 -0.85 14.15
C PHE A 86 13.50 -1.48 15.30
N ILE A 87 12.16 -1.48 15.21
CA ILE A 87 11.29 -2.13 16.20
C ILE A 87 11.51 -3.65 16.26
N GLN A 88 11.95 -4.28 15.17
CA GLN A 88 12.23 -5.72 15.16
C GLN A 88 13.55 -6.07 15.87
N ILE A 89 14.51 -5.17 15.89
CA ILE A 89 15.85 -5.40 16.46
C ILE A 89 15.91 -5.10 17.96
N VAL A 90 15.08 -4.18 18.43
CA VAL A 90 14.93 -3.83 19.86
C VAL A 90 13.96 -4.78 20.54
#